data_AF-A0A418GHL1-F1
#
_entry.id   AF-A0A418GHL1-F1
#
_cell.length_a   1.000
_cell.length_b   1.000
_cell.length_c   1.000
_cell.angle_alpha   90.00
_cell.angle_beta   90.00
_cell.angle_gamma   90.00
#
_symmetry.space_group_name_H-M   'P 1'
#
loop_
_entity.id
_entity.type
_entity.pdbx_description
1 polymer ?
#
loop_
_entity_poly.entity_id
_entity_poly.type
_entity_poly.pdbx_seq_one_letter_code
_entity_poly.pdbx_strand_id
1 'polypeptide(L)'
;IINEPQCVFRQIFESTLRQRRITVENTIELISIESIKRCVAANIGVSYLPRFAVVKELKCGELIELPFGEQSQTITAMCAHHAGKAVSPAMHTFVQCVEECFLPG
;
A
#
# COMPACT_ATOMS: atom_id res chain seq x y z
N ILE A 1 -13.71 0.97 -3.82
CA ILE A 1 -13.27 -0.21 -3.04
C ILE A 1 -12.08 0.24 -2.18
N ILE A 2 -12.15 0.08 -0.87
CA ILE A 2 -11.18 0.64 0.09
C ILE A 2 -10.65 -0.46 1.02
N ASN A 3 -9.45 -0.24 1.55
CA ASN A 3 -8.89 -1.09 2.60
C ASN A 3 -9.65 -0.93 3.93
N GLU A 4 -9.33 -1.79 4.90
CA GLU A 4 -9.79 -1.64 6.28
C GLU A 4 -9.30 -0.31 6.92
N PRO A 5 -9.99 0.24 7.94
CA PRO A 5 -9.77 1.61 8.45
C PRO A 5 -8.37 1.91 9.02
N GLN A 6 -7.66 0.91 9.53
CA GLN A 6 -6.32 1.05 10.10
C GLN A 6 -5.20 0.98 9.05
N CYS A 7 -5.55 0.65 7.81
CA CYS A 7 -4.59 0.56 6.73
C CYS A 7 -4.04 1.95 6.39
N VAL A 8 -2.72 2.10 6.45
CA VAL A 8 -2.03 3.37 6.17
C VAL A 8 -2.40 3.95 4.80
N PHE A 9 -2.60 3.11 3.78
CA PHE A 9 -2.99 3.57 2.43
C PHE A 9 -4.38 4.22 2.43
N ARG A 10 -5.33 3.65 3.18
CA ARG A 10 -6.67 4.24 3.35
C ARG A 10 -6.61 5.55 4.12
N GLN A 11 -5.85 5.61 5.21
CA GLN A 11 -5.71 6.83 6.00
C GLN A 11 -5.13 7.99 5.17
N ILE A 12 -4.11 7.69 4.35
CA ILE A 12 -3.53 8.64 3.39
C ILE A 12 -4.59 9.10 2.38
N PHE A 13 -5.32 8.16 1.79
CA PHE A 13 -6.35 8.45 0.80
C PHE A 13 -7.46 9.34 1.37
N GLU A 14 -8.06 8.94 2.50
CA GLU A 14 -9.13 9.67 3.16
C GLU A 14 -8.68 11.04 3.67
N SER A 15 -7.44 11.16 4.17
CA SER A 15 -6.85 12.45 4.54
C SER A 15 -6.77 13.39 3.33
N THR A 16 -6.30 12.86 2.19
CA THR A 16 -6.22 13.61 0.93
C THR A 16 -7.60 14.06 0.44
N LEU A 17 -8.60 13.17 0.48
CA LEU A 17 -9.97 13.52 0.09
C LEU A 17 -10.58 14.57 1.01
N ARG A 18 -10.35 14.45 2.33
CA ARG A 18 -10.82 15.40 3.33
C ARG A 18 -10.24 16.80 3.11
N GLN A 19 -8.94 16.90 2.84
CA GLN A 19 -8.28 18.17 2.51
C GLN A 19 -8.90 18.82 1.25
N ARG A 20 -9.33 18.00 0.28
CA ARG A 20 -9.99 18.45 -0.94
C ARG A 20 -11.51 18.63 -0.81
N ARG A 21 -12.08 18.41 0.39
CA ARG A 21 -13.53 18.46 0.66
C ARG A 21 -14.34 17.52 -0.25
N ILE A 22 -13.78 16.35 -0.55
CA ILE A 22 -14.42 15.30 -1.35
C ILE A 22 -14.99 14.24 -0.39
N THR A 23 -16.27 13.90 -0.58
CA THR A 23 -16.94 12.79 0.11
C THR A 23 -17.06 11.61 -0.83
N VAL A 24 -16.76 10.41 -0.35
CA VAL A 24 -16.96 9.16 -1.09
C VAL A 24 -18.04 8.36 -0.37
N GLU A 25 -19.10 8.03 -1.10
CA GLU A 25 -20.22 7.21 -0.61
C GLU A 25 -20.16 5.82 -1.26
N ASN A 26 -20.98 4.89 -0.75
CA ASN A 26 -21.13 3.53 -1.31
C ASN A 26 -19.81 2.75 -1.41
N THR A 27 -19.00 2.81 -0.36
CA THR A 27 -17.71 2.11 -0.31
C THR A 27 -17.87 0.63 0.01
N ILE A 28 -17.16 -0.21 -0.74
CA ILE A 28 -16.93 -1.62 -0.39
C ILE A 28 -15.59 -1.70 0.35
N GLU A 29 -15.61 -2.19 1.59
CA GLU A 29 -14.42 -2.39 2.42
C GLU A 29 -13.92 -3.83 2.31
N LEU A 30 -12.62 -4.00 2.09
CA LEU A 30 -11.95 -5.30 2.03
C LEU A 30 -10.57 -5.22 2.70
N ILE A 31 -10.21 -6.26 3.47
CA ILE A 31 -8.89 -6.31 4.14
C ILE A 31 -7.78 -6.70 3.14
N SER A 32 -8.07 -7.63 2.23
CA SER A 32 -7.07 -8.20 1.32
C SER A 32 -6.87 -7.33 0.07
N ILE A 33 -5.62 -6.94 -0.20
CA ILE A 33 -5.25 -6.26 -1.45
C ILE A 33 -5.58 -7.12 -2.67
N GLU A 34 -5.41 -8.44 -2.61
CA GLU A 34 -5.75 -9.33 -3.72
C GLU A 34 -7.26 -9.33 -4.01
N SER A 35 -8.09 -9.30 -2.98
CA SER A 35 -9.54 -9.19 -3.16
C SER A 35 -9.92 -7.84 -3.77
N ILE A 36 -9.27 -6.75 -3.33
CA ILE A 36 -9.46 -5.43 -3.92
C ILE A 36 -9.10 -5.44 -5.40
N LYS A 37 -7.92 -5.97 -5.77
CA LYS A 37 -7.47 -6.06 -7.17
C LYS A 37 -8.48 -6.81 -8.03
N ARG A 38 -8.98 -7.96 -7.56
CA ARG A 38 -10.00 -8.75 -8.26
C ARG A 38 -11.30 -7.98 -8.47
N CYS A 39 -11.75 -7.22 -7.47
CA CYS A 39 -12.96 -6.41 -7.61
C CYS A 39 -12.76 -5.26 -8.62
N VAL A 40 -11.60 -4.60 -8.62
CA VAL A 40 -11.28 -3.55 -9.59
C VAL A 40 -11.20 -4.13 -11.01
N ALA A 41 -10.49 -5.25 -11.20
CA ALA A 41 -10.38 -5.94 -12.49
C ALA A 41 -11.75 -6.44 -13.02
N ALA A 42 -12.66 -6.79 -12.12
CA ALA A 42 -14.05 -7.14 -12.44
C ALA A 42 -14.96 -5.91 -12.70
N ASN A 43 -14.40 -4.71 -12.81
CA ASN A 43 -15.12 -3.45 -13.02
C ASN A 43 -16.17 -3.11 -11.95
N ILE A 44 -16.00 -3.60 -10.71
CA ILE A 44 -16.90 -3.28 -9.60
C ILE A 44 -16.67 -1.85 -9.07
N GLY A 45 -15.48 -1.29 -9.29
CA GLY A 45 -15.17 0.09 -8.95
C GLY A 45 -13.67 0.38 -8.99
N VAL A 46 -13.28 1.51 -8.39
CA VAL A 46 -11.88 1.96 -8.31
C VAL A 46 -11.32 1.80 -6.90
N SER A 47 -9.99 1.80 -6.76
CA SER A 47 -9.31 1.74 -5.46
C SER A 47 -8.05 2.60 -5.44
N TYR A 48 -7.59 2.93 -4.23
CA TYR A 48 -6.31 3.58 -3.96
C TYR A 48 -5.38 2.57 -3.30
N LEU A 49 -4.33 2.16 -4.00
CA LEU A 49 -3.39 1.13 -3.57
C LEU A 49 -1.94 1.60 -3.79
N PRO A 50 -0.98 1.08 -3.01
CA PRO A 50 0.42 1.37 -3.27
C PRO A 50 0.86 0.74 -4.59
N ARG A 51 1.65 1.47 -5.38
CA ARG A 51 2.10 1.04 -6.71
C ARG A 51 2.78 -0.33 -6.70
N PHE A 52 3.60 -0.61 -5.69
CA PHE A 52 4.33 -1.88 -5.59
C PHE A 52 3.40 -3.11 -5.54
N ALA A 53 2.16 -2.96 -5.06
CA ALA A 53 1.22 -4.06 -4.94
C ALA A 53 0.45 -4.38 -6.24
N VAL A 54 0.53 -3.49 -7.24
CA VAL A 54 -0.20 -3.57 -8.52
C VAL A 54 0.73 -3.56 -9.74
N VAL A 55 2.05 -3.66 -9.55
CA VAL A 55 3.04 -3.56 -10.66
C VAL A 55 2.76 -4.59 -11.76
N LYS A 56 2.38 -5.81 -11.38
CA LYS A 56 2.11 -6.88 -12.34
C LYS A 56 0.88 -6.54 -13.19
N GLU A 57 -0.20 -6.14 -12.53
CA GLU A 57 -1.50 -5.83 -13.13
C GLU A 57 -1.40 -4.62 -14.06
N LEU A 58 -0.63 -3.59 -13.66
CA LEU A 58 -0.32 -2.44 -14.52
C LEU A 58 0.51 -2.87 -15.75
N LYS A 59 1.49 -3.76 -15.58
CA LYS A 59 2.33 -4.24 -16.70
C LYS A 59 1.56 -5.08 -17.71
N CYS A 60 0.62 -5.90 -17.26
CA CYS A 60 -0.20 -6.73 -18.16
C CYS A 60 -1.48 -6.04 -18.66
N GLY A 61 -1.76 -4.82 -18.21
CA GLY A 61 -2.95 -4.06 -18.60
C GLY A 61 -4.26 -4.56 -17.99
N GLU A 62 -4.20 -5.43 -16.98
CA GLU A 62 -5.37 -5.87 -16.21
C GLU A 62 -5.95 -4.72 -15.39
N LEU A 63 -5.09 -3.83 -14.89
CA LEU A 63 -5.45 -2.61 -14.20
C LEU A 63 -4.82 -1.41 -14.91
N ILE A 64 -5.50 -0.27 -14.83
CA ILE A 64 -4.97 1.02 -15.28
C ILE A 64 -4.81 1.96 -14.09
N GLU A 65 -3.78 2.80 -14.14
CA GLU A 65 -3.57 3.84 -13.15
C GLU A 65 -4.40 5.07 -13.50
N LEU A 66 -5.09 5.64 -12.50
CA LEU A 66 -5.84 6.88 -12.66
C LEU A 66 -5.02 8.05 -12.11
N PRO A 67 -4.95 9.20 -12.82
CA PRO A 67 -4.29 10.39 -12.29
C PRO A 67 -4.89 10.82 -10.95
N PHE A 68 -4.07 10.95 -9.92
CA PHE A 68 -4.51 11.35 -8.58
C PHE A 68 -3.50 12.31 -7.93
N GLY A 69 -3.71 13.62 -8.18
CA GLY A 69 -2.83 14.68 -7.68
C GLY A 69 -1.49 14.77 -8.41
N GLU A 70 -0.71 15.82 -8.09
CA GLU A 70 0.58 16.07 -8.72
C GLU A 70 1.76 15.41 -8.01
N GLN A 71 1.60 15.05 -6.72
CA GLN A 71 2.67 14.49 -5.90
C GLN A 71 2.32 13.08 -5.43
N SER A 72 3.18 12.11 -5.77
CA SER A 72 3.12 10.78 -5.19
C SER A 72 3.50 10.83 -3.71
N GLN A 73 2.71 10.18 -2.86
CA GLN A 73 3.06 10.01 -1.46
C GLN A 73 4.12 8.92 -1.32
N THR A 74 5.17 9.19 -0.53
CA THR A 74 6.20 8.21 -0.23
C THR A 74 5.87 7.52 1.10
N ILE A 75 5.93 6.19 1.10
CA ILE A 75 5.75 5.39 2.30
C ILE A 75 7.04 4.60 2.51
N THR A 76 7.66 4.78 3.66
CA THR A 76 8.94 4.16 4.01
C THR A 76 8.69 2.86 4.78
N ALA A 77 9.23 1.75 4.29
CA ALA A 77 9.28 0.51 5.05
C ALA A 77 10.34 0.63 6.16
N MET A 78 10.00 0.18 7.37
CA MET A 78 10.92 0.23 8.52
C MET A 78 11.11 -1.18 9.09
N CYS A 79 12.37 -1.55 9.35
CA CYS A 79 12.69 -2.74 10.14
C CYS A 79 12.79 -2.34 11.61
N ALA A 80 12.00 -2.97 12.49
CA ALA A 80 11.98 -2.66 13.91
C ALA A 80 11.98 -3.94 14.76
N HIS A 81 12.66 -3.88 15.91
CA HIS A 81 12.63 -4.94 16.92
C HIS A 81 12.49 -4.35 18.32
N HIS A 82 11.98 -5.13 19.26
CA HIS A 82 11.85 -4.71 20.65
C HIS A 82 13.24 -4.48 21.27
N ALA A 83 13.43 -3.35 21.97
CA ALA A 83 14.73 -2.94 22.52
C ALA A 83 15.30 -3.94 23.53
N GLY A 84 14.44 -4.60 24.32
CA GLY A 84 14.85 -5.63 25.28
C GLY A 84 14.97 -7.05 24.71
N LYS A 85 14.78 -7.25 23.40
CA LYS A 85 14.83 -8.57 22.79
C LYS A 85 16.27 -8.90 22.36
N ALA A 86 16.79 -10.03 22.82
CA ALA A 86 18.09 -10.52 22.36
C ALA A 86 18.07 -10.78 20.85
N VAL A 87 19.05 -10.23 20.14
CA VAL A 87 19.23 -10.44 18.71
C VAL A 87 20.00 -11.74 18.50
N SER A 88 19.35 -12.75 17.93
CA SER A 88 20.02 -14.00 17.57
C SER A 88 20.91 -13.81 16.33
N PRO A 89 21.91 -14.68 16.09
CA PRO A 89 22.71 -14.63 14.87
C PRO A 89 21.85 -14.66 13.59
N ALA A 90 20.80 -15.50 13.56
CA ALA A 90 19.87 -15.56 12.43
C ALA A 90 19.08 -14.26 12.24
N MET A 91 18.67 -13.60 13.33
CA MET A 91 17.98 -12.31 13.27
C MET A 91 18.91 -11.21 12.76
N HIS A 92 20.18 -11.21 13.19
CA HIS A 92 21.19 -10.29 12.68
C HIS A 92 21.39 -10.46 11.17
N THR A 93 21.59 -11.69 10.70
CA THR A 93 21.72 -11.97 9.26
C THR A 93 20.49 -11.54 8.49
N PHE A 94 19.28 -11.79 9.01
CA PHE A 94 18.05 -11.34 8.37
C PHE A 94 17.98 -9.81 8.25
N VAL A 95 18.31 -9.08 9.33
CA VAL A 95 18.32 -7.60 9.31
C VAL A 95 19.31 -7.08 8.27
N GLN A 96 20.52 -7.65 8.20
CA GLN A 96 21.51 -7.27 7.18
C GLN A 96 20.99 -7.50 5.75
N CYS A 97 20.39 -8.67 5.48
CA CYS A 97 19.82 -8.95 4.15
C CYS A 97 18.68 -7.98 3.81
N VAL A 98 17.84 -7.64 4.79
CA VAL A 98 16.79 -6.63 4.62
C VAL A 98 17.41 -5.29 4.27
N GLU A 99 18.36 -4.80 5.06
CA GLU A 99 19.05 -3.52 4.80
C GLU A 99 19.66 -3.48 3.40
N GLU A 100 20.37 -4.52 2.97
CA GLU A 100 20.94 -4.64 1.61
C GLU A 100 19.88 -4.57 0.51
N CYS A 101 18.70 -5.16 0.72
CA CYS A 101 17.59 -5.10 -0.24
C CYS A 101 16.91 -3.73 -0.31
N PHE A 102 17.03 -2.91 0.74
CA PHE A 102 16.44 -1.58 0.85
C PHE A 102 17.44 -0.44 0.61
N LEU A 103 18.74 -0.73 0.43
CA LEU A 103 19.72 0.26 -0.01
C LEU A 103 19.33 0.75 -1.42
N PRO A 104 19.29 2.07 -1.66
CA PRO A 104 19.11 2.58 -3.01
C PRO A 104 20.32 2.18 -3.86
N GLY A 105 20.07 1.43 -4.95
CA GLY A 105 21.00 1.29 -6.06
C GLY A 105 21.08 2.55 -6.90
#